data_AF-A0A074S2P1-F1
#
_entry.id   AF-A0A074S2P1-F1
#
_cell.length_a   1.000
_cell.length_b   1.000
_cell.length_c   1.000
_cell.angle_alpha   90.00
_cell.angle_beta   90.00
_cell.angle_gamma   90.00
#
_symmetry.space_group_name_H-M   'P 1'
#
loop_
_entity.id
_entity.type
_entity.pdbx_description
1 polymer ?
#
loop_
_entity_poly.entity_id
_entity_poly.type
_entity_poly.pdbx_seq_one_letter_code
_entity_poly.pdbx_strand_id
1 'polypeptide(L)'
;MSATSTNPSFPASLTSIPLSTRLLSFLSTVIWSLTTENPLIWRFFQGAAHPLADLSGPYYMYGAPNVNIAPGKAVLGATEDLKASPLFLLSGKVLGPNGEPVEATLDLWQANTQGEYSLSAYRNRGNITTNPSTGSFEILTVPPGIYGIFGAQRVAHIHGTITAPGYQSLTTQLYFCPKNELMGFQTDM
;
A
#
# COMPACT_ATOMS: atom_id res chain seq x y z
N MET A 1 22.30 -30.61 18.23
CA MET A 1 20.86 -30.27 18.12
C MET A 1 20.68 -29.59 16.76
N SER A 2 20.14 -30.31 15.78
CA SER A 2 19.94 -29.78 14.42
C SER A 2 18.62 -29.03 14.43
N ALA A 3 18.65 -27.70 14.32
CA ALA A 3 17.46 -26.90 14.15
C ALA A 3 16.93 -27.12 12.73
N THR A 4 15.82 -27.85 12.61
CA THR A 4 15.10 -28.02 11.37
C THR A 4 14.53 -26.65 10.98
N SER A 5 15.18 -25.97 10.04
CA SER A 5 14.67 -24.75 9.43
C SER A 5 13.46 -25.11 8.58
N THR A 6 12.26 -25.06 9.16
CA THR A 6 11.03 -25.01 8.37
C THR A 6 11.00 -23.67 7.67
N ASN A 7 11.22 -23.66 6.35
CA ASN A 7 11.00 -22.46 5.54
C ASN A 7 9.60 -21.92 5.85
N PRO A 8 9.43 -20.59 6.03
CA PRO A 8 8.11 -20.02 6.22
C PRO A 8 7.22 -20.40 5.03
N SER A 9 6.13 -21.10 5.31
CA SER A 9 5.13 -21.45 4.32
C SER A 9 4.28 -20.21 4.04
N PHE A 10 4.48 -19.59 2.89
CA PHE A 10 3.62 -18.50 2.42
C PHE A 10 2.22 -19.06 2.06
N PRO A 11 1.12 -18.34 2.36
CA PRO A 11 -0.25 -18.81 2.09
C PRO A 11 -0.45 -19.15 0.60
N ALA A 12 -1.13 -20.27 0.33
CA ALA A 12 -1.07 -20.96 -0.96
C ALA A 12 -1.99 -20.39 -2.06
N SER A 13 -2.97 -19.54 -1.75
CA SER A 13 -3.87 -18.99 -2.77
C SER A 13 -4.29 -17.54 -2.49
N LEU A 14 -4.28 -16.73 -3.54
CA LEU A 14 -4.83 -15.38 -3.50
C LEU A 14 -6.33 -15.42 -3.26
N THR A 15 -6.80 -14.57 -2.34
CA THR A 15 -8.23 -14.36 -2.13
C THR A 15 -8.82 -13.59 -3.32
N SER A 16 -9.84 -14.15 -3.98
CA SER A 16 -10.55 -13.48 -5.07
C SER A 16 -11.37 -12.30 -4.57
N ILE A 17 -11.41 -11.22 -5.34
CA ILE A 17 -12.28 -10.05 -5.09
C ILE A 17 -13.65 -10.35 -5.70
N PRO A 18 -14.76 -10.30 -4.93
CA PRO A 18 -16.10 -10.48 -5.48
C PRO A 18 -16.44 -9.43 -6.55
N LEU A 19 -17.27 -9.78 -7.54
CA LEU A 19 -17.67 -8.84 -8.59
C LEU A 19 -18.34 -7.57 -8.03
N SER A 20 -19.18 -7.72 -7.00
CA SER A 20 -19.81 -6.60 -6.30
C SER A 20 -18.78 -5.65 -5.71
N THR A 21 -17.72 -6.17 -5.08
CA THR A 21 -16.62 -5.36 -4.53
C THR A 21 -15.83 -4.64 -5.62
N ARG A 22 -15.59 -5.28 -6.77
CA ARG A 22 -14.92 -4.64 -7.92
C ARG A 22 -15.75 -3.48 -8.46
N LEU A 23 -17.05 -3.69 -8.65
CA LEU A 23 -17.98 -2.66 -9.13
C LEU A 23 -18.07 -1.50 -8.14
N LEU A 24 -18.20 -1.79 -6.85
CA LEU A 24 -18.21 -0.78 -5.80
C LEU A 24 -16.92 0.04 -5.80
N SER A 25 -15.75 -0.62 -5.81
CA SER A 25 -14.45 0.06 -5.78
C SER A 25 -14.26 0.95 -7.02
N PHE A 26 -14.67 0.48 -8.19
CA PHE A 26 -14.65 1.27 -9.42
C PHE A 26 -15.58 2.49 -9.34
N LEU A 27 -16.84 2.30 -8.92
CA LEU A 27 -17.79 3.41 -8.78
C LEU A 27 -17.32 4.45 -7.76
N SER A 28 -16.80 4.00 -6.61
CA SER A 28 -16.21 4.89 -5.61
C SER A 28 -15.05 5.68 -6.20
N THR A 29 -14.13 5.02 -6.92
CA THR A 29 -13.01 5.70 -7.60
C THR A 29 -13.49 6.80 -8.55
N VAL A 30 -14.53 6.53 -9.35
CA VAL A 30 -15.11 7.53 -10.26
C VAL A 30 -15.70 8.71 -9.47
N ILE A 31 -16.47 8.44 -8.41
CA ILE A 31 -17.07 9.49 -7.57
C ILE A 31 -15.98 10.36 -6.92
N TRP A 32 -14.97 9.73 -6.32
CA TRP A 32 -13.86 10.44 -5.68
C TRP A 32 -13.06 11.27 -6.68
N SER A 33 -12.78 10.73 -7.87
CA SER A 33 -12.06 11.43 -8.94
C SER A 33 -12.80 12.67 -9.46
N LEU A 34 -14.13 12.70 -9.34
CA LEU A 34 -14.96 13.85 -9.68
C LEU A 34 -15.11 14.86 -8.53
N THR A 35 -14.61 14.51 -7.33
CA THR A 35 -14.78 15.29 -6.12
C THR A 35 -13.44 15.52 -5.42
N THR A 36 -13.17 14.80 -4.34
CA THR A 36 -12.05 15.08 -3.44
C THR A 36 -10.70 14.55 -3.92
N GLU A 37 -10.70 13.58 -4.84
CA GLU A 37 -9.52 12.96 -5.48
C GLU A 37 -9.29 13.51 -6.90
N ASN A 38 -9.90 14.65 -7.25
CA ASN A 38 -9.74 15.26 -8.56
C ASN A 38 -8.37 15.98 -8.66
N PRO A 39 -7.45 15.56 -9.56
CA PRO A 39 -6.10 16.12 -9.64
C PRO A 39 -6.04 17.65 -9.83
N LEU A 40 -7.06 18.27 -10.43
CA LEU A 40 -7.08 19.71 -10.67
C LEU A 40 -7.35 20.53 -9.41
N ILE A 41 -8.05 19.95 -8.43
CA ILE A 41 -8.49 20.64 -7.21
C ILE A 41 -8.02 19.97 -5.91
N TRP A 42 -7.43 18.78 -5.99
CA TRP A 42 -7.03 17.95 -4.85
C TRP A 42 -6.18 18.71 -3.83
N ARG A 43 -5.23 19.52 -4.31
CA ARG A 43 -4.33 20.34 -3.49
C ARG A 43 -5.05 21.35 -2.58
N PHE A 44 -6.30 21.68 -2.86
CA PHE A 44 -7.11 22.60 -2.05
C PHE A 44 -7.98 21.88 -1.03
N PHE A 45 -8.03 20.54 -1.05
CA PHE A 45 -8.84 19.71 -0.16
C PHE A 45 -7.95 18.71 0.58
N GLN A 46 -7.99 17.42 0.20
CA GLN A 46 -7.27 16.36 0.88
C GLN A 46 -5.75 16.60 0.87
N GLY A 47 -5.22 17.18 -0.22
CA GLY A 47 -3.81 17.53 -0.30
C GLY A 47 -3.33 18.62 0.64
N ALA A 48 -4.24 19.49 1.08
CA ALA A 48 -3.90 20.53 2.05
C ALA A 48 -3.86 19.99 3.49
N ALA A 49 -4.39 18.78 3.74
CA ALA A 49 -4.51 18.25 5.09
C ALA A 49 -3.17 17.83 5.69
N HIS A 50 -2.22 17.36 4.88
CA HIS A 50 -0.92 16.90 5.34
C HIS A 50 0.14 16.99 4.22
N PRO A 51 1.41 17.40 4.51
CA PRO A 51 2.45 17.52 3.49
C PRO A 51 2.86 16.18 2.83
N LEU A 52 2.56 15.06 3.49
CA LEU A 52 2.76 13.71 2.94
C LEU A 52 1.50 13.12 2.30
N ALA A 53 0.40 13.87 2.23
CA ALA A 53 -0.79 13.36 1.57
C ALA A 53 -0.49 13.09 0.09
N ASP A 54 -1.15 12.10 -0.48
CA ASP A 54 -1.10 11.82 -1.92
C ASP A 54 -2.39 11.14 -2.39
N LEU A 55 -2.61 11.08 -3.70
CA LEU A 55 -3.78 10.48 -4.32
C LEU A 55 -3.84 8.97 -4.04
N SER A 56 -5.05 8.47 -3.84
CA SER A 56 -5.33 7.03 -3.79
C SER A 56 -5.13 6.34 -5.15
N GLY A 57 -5.36 7.08 -6.23
CA GLY A 57 -5.27 6.57 -7.59
C GLY A 57 -6.37 5.53 -7.92
N PRO A 58 -6.42 5.05 -9.17
CA PRO A 58 -7.57 4.32 -9.67
C PRO A 58 -7.62 2.83 -9.28
N TYR A 59 -6.60 2.36 -8.55
CA TYR A 59 -6.40 0.93 -8.29
C TYR A 59 -6.76 0.51 -6.88
N TYR A 60 -7.30 1.39 -6.05
CA TYR A 60 -7.76 1.00 -4.72
C TYR A 60 -8.92 -0.01 -4.80
N MET A 61 -8.91 -1.01 -3.91
CA MET A 61 -9.91 -2.07 -3.83
C MET A 61 -10.35 -2.25 -2.38
N TYR A 62 -11.63 -2.07 -2.10
CA TYR A 62 -12.16 -2.24 -0.74
C TYR A 62 -12.04 -3.69 -0.27
N GLY A 63 -11.88 -3.88 1.04
CA GLY A 63 -11.99 -5.18 1.69
C GLY A 63 -10.74 -6.05 1.58
N ALA A 64 -9.57 -5.44 1.43
CA ALA A 64 -8.30 -6.15 1.48
C ALA A 64 -8.18 -6.96 2.80
N PRO A 65 -7.66 -8.20 2.75
CA PRO A 65 -7.62 -9.06 3.91
C PRO A 65 -6.63 -8.55 4.97
N ASN A 66 -6.81 -8.99 6.21
CA ASN A 66 -5.79 -8.84 7.23
C ASN A 66 -4.60 -9.78 6.90
N VAL A 67 -3.40 -9.22 6.84
CA VAL A 67 -2.17 -9.97 6.47
C VAL A 67 -1.11 -9.97 7.58
N ASN A 68 -1.52 -9.70 8.82
CA ASN A 68 -0.62 -9.71 9.96
C ASN A 68 -0.21 -11.14 10.32
N ILE A 69 1.07 -11.31 10.65
CA ILE A 69 1.65 -12.57 11.14
C ILE A 69 2.10 -12.46 12.60
N ALA A 70 2.33 -11.25 13.09
CA ALA A 70 2.61 -10.92 14.48
C ALA A 70 2.31 -9.41 14.71
N PRO A 71 2.33 -8.91 15.96
CA PRO A 71 2.13 -7.48 16.23
C PRO A 71 3.14 -6.61 15.48
N GLY A 72 2.65 -5.75 14.58
CA GLY A 72 3.49 -4.93 13.71
C GLY A 72 4.28 -5.70 12.66
N LYS A 73 3.93 -6.95 12.34
CA LYS A 73 4.61 -7.73 11.29
C LYS A 73 3.61 -8.33 10.32
N ALA A 74 3.86 -8.20 9.04
CA ALA A 74 2.96 -8.68 7.99
C ALA A 74 3.70 -9.19 6.75
N VAL A 75 2.99 -9.98 5.95
CA VAL A 75 3.41 -10.38 4.60
C VAL A 75 2.39 -9.88 3.60
N LEU A 76 2.72 -8.79 2.90
CA LEU A 76 1.87 -8.19 1.87
C LEU A 76 2.07 -8.87 0.51
N GLY A 77 3.32 -9.24 0.21
CA GLY A 77 3.67 -9.84 -1.08
C GLY A 77 2.95 -11.16 -1.31
N ALA A 78 2.38 -11.33 -2.50
CA ALA A 78 1.82 -12.59 -2.93
C ALA A 78 2.90 -13.66 -3.06
N THR A 79 2.57 -14.91 -2.75
CA THR A 79 3.53 -16.04 -2.73
C THR A 79 4.28 -16.20 -4.05
N GLU A 80 3.59 -16.05 -5.18
CA GLU A 80 4.19 -16.11 -6.51
C GLU A 80 5.17 -14.96 -6.77
N ASP A 81 4.87 -13.76 -6.27
CA ASP A 81 5.72 -12.58 -6.42
C ASP A 81 6.96 -12.68 -5.55
N LEU A 82 6.79 -13.10 -4.29
CA LEU A 82 7.89 -13.33 -3.35
C LEU A 82 8.87 -14.40 -3.85
N LYS A 83 8.40 -15.36 -4.66
CA LYS A 83 9.24 -16.39 -5.29
C LYS A 83 9.92 -15.90 -6.57
N ALA A 84 9.25 -15.03 -7.33
CA ALA A 84 9.71 -14.60 -8.64
C ALA A 84 10.57 -13.32 -8.62
N SER A 85 10.53 -12.55 -7.53
CA SER A 85 11.16 -11.24 -7.40
C SER A 85 12.04 -11.14 -6.16
N PRO A 86 12.98 -10.18 -6.11
CA PRO A 86 13.70 -9.86 -4.88
C PRO A 86 12.74 -9.54 -3.73
N LEU A 87 13.06 -10.04 -2.55
CA LEU A 87 12.33 -9.71 -1.33
C LEU A 87 12.63 -8.26 -0.93
N PHE A 88 11.59 -7.56 -0.51
CA PHE A 88 11.68 -6.20 -0.01
C PHE A 88 11.02 -6.11 1.37
N LEU A 89 11.77 -5.63 2.36
CA LEU A 89 11.26 -5.43 3.70
C LEU A 89 11.03 -3.94 3.93
N LEU A 90 9.77 -3.54 4.00
CA LEU A 90 9.38 -2.19 4.36
C LEU A 90 9.21 -2.12 5.88
N SER A 91 9.96 -1.26 6.56
CA SER A 91 9.83 -1.05 8.00
C SER A 91 9.70 0.43 8.35
N GLY A 92 9.02 0.72 9.45
CA GLY A 92 8.76 2.07 9.88
C GLY A 92 8.00 2.14 11.20
N LYS A 93 7.55 3.34 11.55
CA LYS A 93 6.72 3.61 12.72
C LYS A 93 5.63 4.62 12.38
N VAL A 94 4.46 4.45 13.00
CA VAL A 94 3.42 5.47 13.04
C VAL A 94 3.47 6.12 14.43
N LEU A 95 3.71 7.43 14.42
CA LEU A 95 3.84 8.24 15.62
C LEU A 95 2.80 9.37 15.61
N GLY A 96 2.35 9.77 16.79
CA GLY A 96 1.51 10.94 16.97
C GLY A 96 2.33 12.25 16.96
N PRO A 97 1.65 13.41 17.02
CA PRO A 97 2.30 14.72 16.96
C PRO A 97 3.35 14.98 18.04
N ASN A 98 3.27 14.30 19.19
CA ASN A 98 4.23 14.44 20.29
C ASN A 98 5.30 13.34 20.29
N GLY A 99 5.36 12.53 19.22
CA GLY A 99 6.33 11.44 19.06
C GLY A 99 5.95 10.13 19.78
N GLU A 100 4.74 10.06 20.34
CA GLU A 100 4.19 8.87 20.97
C GLU A 100 3.86 7.78 19.93
N PRO A 101 4.04 6.49 20.26
CA PRO A 101 3.64 5.41 19.37
C PRO A 101 2.12 5.34 19.20
N VAL A 102 1.67 5.09 17.97
CA VAL A 102 0.24 4.97 17.64
C VAL A 102 -0.07 3.59 17.11
N GLU A 103 -1.08 2.94 17.69
CA GLU A 103 -1.72 1.77 17.12
C GLU A 103 -2.59 2.21 15.93
N ALA A 104 -2.14 1.88 14.73
CA ALA A 104 -2.75 2.31 13.49
C ALA A 104 -2.98 1.11 12.56
N THR A 105 -3.97 1.24 11.70
CA THR A 105 -4.21 0.33 10.57
C THR A 105 -3.67 0.97 9.30
N LEU A 106 -2.83 0.22 8.58
CA LEU A 106 -2.30 0.54 7.27
C LEU A 106 -3.01 -0.35 6.24
N ASP A 107 -3.87 0.26 5.42
CA ASP A 107 -4.44 -0.39 4.24
C ASP A 107 -3.50 -0.12 3.06
N LEU A 108 -2.74 -1.13 2.64
CA LEU A 108 -1.69 -1.02 1.63
C LEU A 108 -2.06 -1.72 0.33
N TRP A 109 -1.69 -1.12 -0.79
CA TRP A 109 -1.77 -1.74 -2.11
C TRP A 109 -0.62 -1.30 -3.01
N GLN A 110 -0.15 -2.22 -3.84
CA GLN A 110 0.90 -1.94 -4.83
C GLN A 110 0.78 -2.84 -6.06
N ALA A 111 1.48 -2.44 -7.13
CA ALA A 111 1.76 -3.33 -8.26
C ALA A 111 2.80 -4.40 -7.87
N ASN A 112 2.86 -5.47 -8.66
CA ASN A 112 4.03 -6.37 -8.65
C ASN A 112 5.27 -5.68 -9.26
N THR A 113 6.40 -6.39 -9.29
CA THR A 113 7.67 -5.92 -9.88
C THR A 113 7.56 -5.58 -11.38
N GLN A 114 6.55 -6.10 -12.08
CA GLN A 114 6.27 -5.81 -13.49
C GLN A 114 5.33 -4.61 -13.70
N GLY A 115 4.87 -3.96 -12.62
CA GLY A 115 3.96 -2.81 -12.71
C GLY A 115 2.49 -3.20 -12.84
N GLU A 116 2.11 -4.45 -12.59
CA GLU A 116 0.75 -4.95 -12.78
C GLU A 116 -0.05 -4.94 -11.47
N TYR A 117 -1.22 -4.31 -11.52
CA TYR A 117 -2.24 -4.41 -10.47
C TYR A 117 -3.24 -5.52 -10.77
N SER A 118 -3.51 -6.37 -9.78
CA SER A 118 -4.63 -7.32 -9.86
C SER A 118 -5.96 -6.62 -9.57
N LEU A 119 -6.96 -6.88 -10.42
CA LEU A 119 -8.34 -6.41 -10.26
C LEU A 119 -9.32 -7.52 -9.86
N SER A 120 -8.88 -8.78 -9.89
CA SER A 120 -9.73 -9.96 -9.64
C SER A 120 -9.40 -10.68 -8.34
N ALA A 121 -8.24 -10.39 -7.74
CA ALA A 121 -7.76 -10.99 -6.50
C ALA A 121 -6.93 -9.98 -5.68
N TYR A 122 -6.89 -10.14 -4.36
CA TYR A 122 -6.12 -9.29 -3.43
C TYR A 122 -4.61 -9.57 -3.46
N ARG A 123 -4.01 -9.58 -4.65
CA ARG A 123 -2.56 -9.71 -4.85
C ARG A 123 -1.87 -8.41 -4.41
N ASN A 124 -0.88 -8.51 -3.52
CA ASN A 124 -0.13 -7.38 -2.98
C ASN A 124 -1.01 -6.28 -2.36
N ARG A 125 -2.08 -6.70 -1.66
CA ARG A 125 -3.05 -5.85 -0.97
C ARG A 125 -3.33 -6.40 0.41
N GLY A 126 -3.42 -5.55 1.43
CA GLY A 126 -3.72 -6.01 2.77
C GLY A 126 -3.81 -4.92 3.81
N ASN A 127 -4.48 -5.26 4.90
CA ASN A 127 -4.56 -4.47 6.12
C ASN A 127 -3.52 -4.96 7.14
N ILE A 128 -2.68 -4.05 7.62
CA ILE A 128 -1.62 -4.27 8.60
C ILE A 128 -1.90 -3.41 9.83
N THR A 129 -1.71 -3.96 11.02
CA THR A 129 -1.81 -3.19 12.27
C THR A 129 -0.40 -2.97 12.82
N THR A 130 -0.08 -1.73 13.18
CA THR A 130 1.20 -1.44 13.84
C THR A 130 1.29 -2.12 15.19
N ASN A 131 2.51 -2.30 15.68
CA ASN A 131 2.73 -2.77 17.03
C ASN A 131 2.15 -1.75 18.04
N PRO A 132 1.21 -2.14 18.93
CA PRO A 132 0.51 -1.17 19.78
C PRO A 132 1.42 -0.41 20.76
N SER A 133 2.50 -1.03 21.23
CA SER A 133 3.39 -0.41 22.23
C SER A 133 4.50 0.45 21.63
N THR A 134 4.81 0.28 20.35
CA THR A 134 5.96 0.95 19.70
C THR A 134 5.60 1.69 18.42
N GLY A 135 4.38 1.53 17.91
CA GLY A 135 3.91 2.07 16.64
C GLY A 135 4.61 1.47 15.43
N SER A 136 5.48 0.47 15.61
CA SER A 136 6.33 -0.05 14.53
C SER A 136 5.61 -1.02 13.60
N PHE A 137 6.06 -1.09 12.36
CA PHE A 137 5.69 -2.12 11.41
C PHE A 137 6.90 -2.68 10.65
N GLU A 138 6.81 -3.93 10.24
CA GLU A 138 7.71 -4.64 9.33
C GLU A 138 6.86 -5.44 8.33
N ILE A 139 6.98 -5.14 7.04
CA ILE A 139 6.10 -5.67 6.00
C ILE A 139 6.96 -6.28 4.92
N LEU A 140 6.88 -7.60 4.77
CA LEU A 140 7.55 -8.32 3.69
C LEU A 140 6.72 -8.24 2.40
N THR A 141 7.34 -7.76 1.33
CA THR A 141 6.73 -7.60 0.01
C THR A 141 7.79 -7.74 -1.09
N VAL A 142 7.46 -7.28 -2.30
CA VAL A 142 8.35 -7.14 -3.46
C VAL A 142 8.46 -5.66 -3.85
N PRO A 143 9.57 -5.21 -4.46
CA PRO A 143 9.65 -3.85 -4.98
C PRO A 143 8.61 -3.66 -6.11
N PRO A 144 7.78 -2.61 -6.08
CA PRO A 144 6.84 -2.36 -7.18
C PRO A 144 7.58 -1.97 -8.47
N GLY A 145 7.00 -2.33 -9.61
CA GLY A 145 7.45 -1.86 -10.92
C GLY A 145 6.90 -0.49 -11.29
N ILE A 146 7.51 0.15 -12.29
CA ILE A 146 6.94 1.32 -12.97
C ILE A 146 5.63 0.90 -13.63
N TYR A 147 4.59 1.70 -13.47
CA TYR A 147 3.27 1.41 -13.98
C TYR A 147 2.83 2.49 -14.98
N GLY A 148 2.16 2.11 -16.07
CA GLY A 148 1.76 3.03 -17.14
C GLY A 148 0.25 3.12 -17.36
N ILE A 149 -0.27 4.35 -17.47
CA ILE A 149 -1.63 4.68 -17.94
C ILE A 149 -1.52 5.52 -19.20
N PHE A 150 -2.14 5.09 -20.31
CA PHE A 150 -2.32 5.93 -21.51
C PHE A 150 -1.06 6.68 -21.99
N GLY A 151 0.13 6.07 -21.88
CA GLY A 151 1.40 6.67 -22.30
C GLY A 151 2.12 7.50 -21.23
N ALA A 152 1.52 7.73 -20.06
CA ALA A 152 2.20 8.29 -18.89
C ALA A 152 2.75 7.16 -18.00
N GLN A 153 4.02 7.24 -17.61
CA GLN A 153 4.65 6.30 -16.69
C GLN A 153 4.73 6.92 -15.30
N ARG A 154 4.19 6.22 -14.31
CA ARG A 154 4.30 6.55 -12.89
C ARG A 154 5.45 5.78 -12.30
N VAL A 155 6.30 6.46 -11.54
CA VAL A 155 7.42 5.81 -10.83
C VAL A 155 6.91 4.71 -9.91
N ALA A 156 7.75 3.75 -9.57
CA ALA A 156 7.39 2.67 -8.66
C ALA A 156 6.94 3.24 -7.29
N HIS A 157 5.79 2.78 -6.78
CA HIS A 157 5.26 3.23 -5.49
C HIS A 157 4.43 2.16 -4.78
N ILE A 158 4.34 2.30 -3.46
CA ILE A 158 3.39 1.61 -2.60
C ILE A 158 2.38 2.64 -2.11
N HIS A 159 1.10 2.40 -2.33
CA HIS A 159 0.06 3.23 -1.75
C HIS A 159 -0.27 2.78 -0.32
N GLY A 160 -0.70 3.72 0.52
CA GLY A 160 -1.22 3.40 1.84
C GLY A 160 -2.26 4.40 2.33
N THR A 161 -3.31 3.89 2.96
CA THR A 161 -4.18 4.69 3.83
C THR A 161 -3.94 4.29 5.28
N ILE A 162 -3.54 5.26 6.09
CA ILE A 162 -3.23 5.11 7.51
C ILE A 162 -4.40 5.66 8.30
N THR A 163 -4.95 4.83 9.20
CA THR A 163 -6.07 5.21 10.07
C THR A 163 -5.76 4.84 11.52
N ALA A 164 -6.17 5.68 12.47
CA ALA A 164 -6.07 5.40 13.89
C ALA A 164 -7.20 6.11 14.65
N PRO A 165 -7.74 5.52 15.74
CA PRO A 165 -8.76 6.17 16.56
C PRO A 165 -8.30 7.53 17.10
N GLY A 166 -9.09 8.57 16.88
CA GLY A 166 -8.78 9.93 17.32
C GLY A 166 -7.83 10.71 16.41
N TYR A 167 -7.41 10.13 15.28
CA TYR A 167 -6.56 10.77 14.28
C TYR A 167 -7.32 10.98 12.96
N GLN A 168 -6.91 12.00 12.21
CA GLN A 168 -7.32 12.13 10.82
C GLN A 168 -6.61 11.07 9.97
N SER A 169 -7.35 10.43 9.07
CA SER A 169 -6.78 9.48 8.11
C SER A 169 -5.79 10.16 7.17
N LEU A 170 -4.70 9.46 6.84
CA LEU A 170 -3.71 9.89 5.87
C LEU A 170 -3.62 8.89 4.72
N THR A 171 -4.01 9.30 3.52
CA THR A 171 -3.71 8.58 2.28
C THR A 171 -2.43 9.15 1.68
N THR A 172 -1.49 8.29 1.30
CA THR A 172 -0.14 8.66 0.87
C THR A 172 0.44 7.62 -0.10
N GLN A 173 1.57 7.96 -0.71
CA GLN A 173 2.38 7.09 -1.55
C GLN A 173 3.84 7.09 -1.08
N LEU A 174 4.42 5.88 -0.99
CA LEU A 174 5.85 5.68 -0.79
C LEU A 174 6.49 5.39 -2.13
N TYR A 175 7.35 6.29 -2.59
CA TYR A 175 7.95 6.21 -3.92
C TYR A 175 9.35 5.59 -3.91
N PHE A 176 9.68 4.86 -4.97
CA PHE A 176 10.95 4.15 -5.13
C PHE A 176 11.68 4.65 -6.37
N CYS A 177 12.86 5.25 -6.15
CA CYS A 177 13.72 5.73 -7.23
C CYS A 177 14.70 4.63 -7.64
N PRO A 178 14.74 4.23 -8.93
CA PRO A 178 15.87 3.47 -9.44
C PRO A 178 17.16 4.25 -9.18
N LYS A 179 18.15 3.59 -8.55
CA LYS A 179 19.49 4.16 -8.26
C LYS A 179 19.49 5.44 -7.38
N ASN A 180 18.39 5.73 -6.68
CA ASN A 180 18.21 7.00 -5.94
C ASN A 180 18.37 8.26 -6.84
N GLU A 181 18.10 8.15 -8.14
CA GLU A 181 18.11 9.27 -9.06
C GLU A 181 16.74 9.96 -9.04
N LEU A 182 16.70 11.23 -8.64
CA LEU A 182 15.46 12.03 -8.52
C LEU A 182 15.08 12.76 -9.82
N MET A 183 15.94 12.78 -10.84
CA MET A 183 15.65 13.46 -12.11
C MET A 183 14.59 12.69 -12.92
N GLY A 184 13.51 13.37 -13.33
CA GLY A 184 12.40 12.76 -14.07
C GLY A 184 11.37 12.02 -13.20
N PHE A 185 11.46 12.20 -11.88
CA PHE A 185 10.57 11.60 -10.88
C PHE A 185 9.19 12.27 -10.91
N GLN A 186 8.26 11.68 -11.66
CA GLN A 186 6.86 12.12 -11.66
C GLN A 186 6.11 11.42 -10.54
N THR A 187 5.89 12.15 -9.46
CA THR A 187 4.86 11.88 -8.45
C THR A 187 3.47 12.16 -9.02
N ASP A 188 2.42 11.82 -8.29
CA ASP A 188 1.05 12.00 -8.77
C ASP A 188 0.56 13.44 -8.79
N MET A 189 1.41 14.34 -8.29
CA MET A 189 1.24 15.79 -8.34
C MET A 189 2.56 16.51 -8.51
#